data_AF-A0A2W0AMG8-F1
#
_entry.id   AF-A0A2W0AMG8-F1
#
_cell.length_a   1.000
_cell.length_b   1.000
_cell.length_c   1.000
_cell.angle_alpha   90.00
_cell.angle_beta   90.00
_cell.angle_gamma   90.00
#
_symmetry.space_group_name_H-M   'P 1'
#
loop_
_entity.id
_entity.type
_entity.pdbx_description
1 polymer ?
#
loop_
_entity_poly.entity_id
_entity_poly.type
_entity_poly.pdbx_seq_one_letter_code
_entity_poly.pdbx_strand_id
1 'polypeptide(L)' 'REVILNELRRNHSHITNTAKALGLERSHLYKKCEQLGIDLSAIRKEQ' A
#
# COMPACT_ATOMS: atom_id res chain seq x y z
N ARG A 1 -4.95 -0.66 9.30
CA ARG A 1 -5.51 -1.31 8.10
C ARG A 1 -6.20 -0.31 7.18
N GLU A 2 -7.26 0.35 7.64
CA GLU A 2 -8.11 1.20 6.79
C GLU A 2 -7.38 2.35 6.12
N VAL A 3 -6.48 3.05 6.81
CA VAL A 3 -5.74 4.18 6.24
C VAL A 3 -4.90 3.77 5.02
N ILE A 4 -4.21 2.62 5.09
CA ILE A 4 -3.39 2.10 3.98
C ILE A 4 -4.29 1.70 2.81
N LEU A 5 -5.41 1.04 3.08
CA LEU A 5 -6.39 0.62 2.07
C LEU A 5 -7.06 1.81 1.38
N ASN A 6 -7.41 2.85 2.14
CA ASN A 6 -8.04 4.05 1.61
C ASN A 6 -7.07 4.84 0.73
N GLU A 7 -5.82 4.98 1.16
CA GLU A 7 -4.77 5.63 0.37
C GLU A 7 -4.32 4.79 -0.84
N LEU A 8 -4.29 3.45 -0.74
CA LEU A 8 -4.06 2.57 -1.88
C LEU A 8 -5.16 2.70 -2.93
N ARG A 9 -6.43 2.77 -2.51
CA ARG A 9 -7.56 3.04 -3.42
C ARG A 9 -7.45 4.41 -4.08
N ARG A 10 -7.11 5.45 -3.31
CA ARG A 10 -6.97 6.82 -3.81
C ARG A 10 -5.82 6.98 -4.80
N ASN A 11 -4.71 6.30 -4.55
CA ASN A 11 -3.52 6.34 -5.40
C ASN A 11 -3.48 5.25 -6.47
N HIS A 12 -4.60 4.61 -6.83
CA HIS A 12 -4.63 3.63 -7.93
C HIS A 12 -3.56 2.53 -7.78
N SER A 13 -3.39 1.96 -6.59
CA SER A 13 -2.39 0.91 -6.35
C SER A 13 -0.92 1.37 -6.46
N HIS A 14 -0.65 2.67 -6.60
CA HIS A 14 0.71 3.21 -6.59
C HIS A 14 1.32 3.21 -5.18
N ILE A 15 1.92 2.08 -4.82
CA ILE A 15 2.54 1.84 -3.52
C ILE A 15 3.56 2.93 -3.11
N THR A 16 4.32 3.44 -4.08
CA THR A 16 5.30 4.52 -3.88
C THR A 16 4.62 5.82 -3.46
N ASN A 17 3.50 6.15 -4.11
CA ASN A 17 2.78 7.38 -3.85
C ASN A 17 2.02 7.27 -2.54
N THR A 18 1.44 6.10 -2.23
CA THR A 18 0.80 5.82 -0.95
C THR A 18 1.80 5.85 0.20
N ALA A 19 3.00 5.29 0.02
CA ALA A 19 4.08 5.37 1.00
C ALA A 19 4.46 6.84 1.25
N LYS A 20 4.65 7.63 0.19
CA LYS A 20 4.96 9.07 0.29
C LYS A 20 3.84 9.87 0.96
N ALA A 21 2.58 9.60 0.65
CA ALA A 21 1.41 10.25 1.26
C ALA A 21 1.25 9.91 2.74
N LEU A 22 1.61 8.70 3.14
CA LEU A 22 1.59 8.25 4.53
C LEU A 22 2.86 8.67 5.31
N GLY A 23 3.85 9.28 4.65
CA GLY A 23 5.16 9.56 5.26
C GLY A 23 5.94 8.31 5.66
N LEU A 24 5.61 7.17 5.03
CA LEU A 24 6.24 5.88 5.29
C LEU A 24 7.19 5.53 4.15
N GLU A 25 8.31 4.89 4.47
CA GLU A 25 9.15 4.29 3.44
C GLU A 25 8.45 3.09 2.79
N ARG A 26 8.80 2.78 1.54
CA ARG A 26 8.25 1.63 0.81
C ARG A 26 8.42 0.34 1.61
N SER A 27 9.57 0.15 2.25
CA SER A 27 9.88 -1.02 3.10
C SER A 27 8.93 -1.15 4.29
N HIS A 28 8.55 -0.04 4.92
CA HIS A 28 7.57 -0.04 6.01
C HIS A 28 6.16 -0.33 5.52
N LEU A 29 5.79 0.20 4.34
CA LEU A 29 4.49 -0.09 3.77
C LEU A 29 4.34 -1.57 3.39
N TYR A 30 5.39 -2.17 2.83
CA TYR A 30 5.45 -3.61 2.55
C TYR A 30 5.27 -4.43 3.83
N LYS A 31 6.08 -4.19 4.87
CA LYS A 31 5.94 -4.88 6.17
C LYS A 31 4.55 -4.71 6.76
N LYS A 32 3.97 -3.50 6.67
CA LYS A 32 2.65 -3.23 7.24
C LYS A 32 1.53 -3.89 6.44
N CYS A 33 1.66 -3.99 5.13
CA CYS A 33 0.76 -4.81 4.31
C CYS A 33 0.87 -6.29 4.67
N GLU A 34 2.08 -6.85 4.77
CA GLU A 34 2.28 -8.24 5.19
C GLU A 34 1.71 -8.53 6.58
N GLN A 35 1.96 -7.65 7.56
CA GLN A 35 1.39 -7.77 8.92
C GLN A 35 -0.15 -7.72 8.93
N LEU A 36 -0.75 -7.06 7.94
CA LEU A 36 -2.20 -6.94 7.81
C LEU A 36 -2.81 -7.97 6.85
N GLY A 37 -1.99 -8.86 6.26
CA GLY A 37 -2.42 -9.82 5.26
C GLY A 37 -2.86 -9.20 3.93
N ILE A 38 -2.36 -7.99 3.61
CA ILE A 38 -2.66 -7.29 2.36
C ILE A 38 -1.62 -7.75 1.32
N ASP A 39 -2.09 -8.52 0.35
CA ASP A 39 -1.24 -9.03 -0.71
C ASP A 39 -0.97 -7.94 -1.77
N LEU A 40 0.25 -7.43 -1.75
CA LEU A 40 0.68 -6.37 -2.67
C LEU A 40 0.87 -6.88 -4.10
N SER A 41 1.06 -8.19 -4.30
CA SER A 41 1.09 -8.79 -5.63
C SER A 41 -0.30 -8.80 -6.27
N ALA A 42 -1.36 -9.05 -5.49
CA ALA A 42 -2.74 -8.93 -5.97
C ALA A 42 -3.06 -7.50 -6.45
N ILE A 43 -2.60 -6.49 -5.71
CA ILE A 43 -2.79 -5.07 -6.01
C ILE A 43 -2.05 -4.63 -7.28
N ARG A 44 -0.90 -5.26 -7.59
CA ARG A 44 -0.09 -4.97 -8.79
C ARG A 44 -0.60 -5.68 -10.05
N LYS A 45 -1.36 -6.77 -9.90
CA LYS A 45 -1.84 -7.60 -11.02
C LYS A 45 -3.12 -7.06 -11.67
N GLU A 46 -3.77 -6.08 -11.05
CA GLU A 46 -4.98 -5.42 -11.54
C GLU A 46 -4.68 -4.09 -12.26
N GLN A 47 -3.50 -4.00 -12.89
CA GLN A 47 -3.07 -2.92 -13.78
C GLN A 47 -2.71 -3.49 -15.14
#